data_AF-A0A4V2X3X5-F1
#
_entry.id   AF-A0A4V2X3X5-F1
#
_cell.length_a   1.000
_cell.length_b   1.000
_cell.length_c   1.000
_cell.angle_alpha   90.00
_cell.angle_beta   90.00
_cell.angle_gamma   90.00
#
_symmetry.space_group_name_H-M   'P 1'
#
loop_
_entity.id
_entity.type
_entity.pdbx_description
1 polymer ?
#
loop_
_entity_poly.entity_id
_entity_poly.type
_entity_poly.pdbx_seq_one_letter_code
_entity_poly.pdbx_strand_id
1 'polypeptide(L)'
;MKKVTSVMLVLAGSSFCANAFANVPLNPDGSPVAGQSVAQYLQLKKECPECVMVAQDIVKMRMQYCKQSTTVDSIILQDPVYSYLNSIRLLVSNKGGYTNLVYTSARQIVEANVNCNDSNDWIQRSQKVIENTFNTGN
;
A
#
# COMPACT_ATOMS: atom_id res chain seq x y z
N MET A 1 48.21 28.15 -23.91
CA MET A 1 48.53 27.29 -22.75
C MET A 1 47.76 27.78 -21.54
N LYS A 2 46.77 27.02 -21.07
CA LYS A 2 46.24 27.01 -19.71
C LYS A 2 45.84 25.57 -19.41
N LYS A 3 46.50 24.96 -18.41
CA LYS A 3 46.26 23.60 -17.91
C LYS A 3 45.33 23.67 -16.69
N VAL A 4 44.87 22.48 -16.31
CA VAL A 4 44.23 22.03 -15.05
C VAL A 4 42.75 22.44 -14.89
N THR A 5 41.79 21.59 -14.52
CA THR A 5 41.83 20.27 -13.87
C THR A 5 40.52 19.51 -14.17
N SER A 6 40.60 18.21 -14.44
CA SER A 6 39.46 17.28 -14.41
C SER A 6 38.79 17.26 -13.05
N VAL A 7 37.45 17.27 -13.03
CA VAL A 7 36.67 16.66 -11.95
C VAL A 7 35.64 15.74 -12.63
N MET A 8 35.96 14.45 -12.67
CA MET A 8 34.92 13.42 -12.59
C MET A 8 34.30 13.51 -11.20
N LEU A 9 32.97 13.46 -11.09
CA LEU A 9 32.36 12.81 -9.94
C LEU A 9 30.95 12.28 -10.27
N VAL A 10 30.92 10.97 -10.49
CA VAL A 10 29.96 9.99 -9.95
C VAL A 10 28.52 10.01 -10.46
N LEU A 11 28.25 8.97 -11.27
CA LEU A 11 26.97 8.26 -11.39
C LEU A 11 26.35 8.00 -10.01
N ALA A 12 25.27 8.70 -9.67
CA ALA A 12 24.31 8.20 -8.69
C ALA A 12 23.11 7.65 -9.46
N GLY A 13 23.24 6.39 -9.89
CA GLY A 13 22.07 5.58 -10.18
C GLY A 13 21.25 5.50 -8.89
N SER A 14 20.09 6.13 -8.87
CA SER A 14 19.13 5.89 -7.80
C SER A 14 18.49 4.54 -8.07
N SER A 15 19.19 3.50 -7.60
CA SER A 15 18.68 2.17 -7.34
C SER A 15 17.52 2.28 -6.35
N PHE A 16 16.31 2.53 -6.86
CA PHE A 16 15.07 2.35 -6.11
C PHE A 16 14.64 0.89 -6.18
N CYS A 17 15.47 0.00 -5.64
CA CYS A 17 15.04 -1.34 -5.29
C CYS A 17 15.53 -1.66 -3.89
N ALA A 18 14.61 -2.18 -3.08
CA ALA A 18 14.75 -2.68 -1.71
C ALA A 18 14.79 -1.61 -0.60
N ASN A 19 13.64 -1.45 0.07
CA ASN A 19 13.45 -1.38 1.54
C ASN A 19 12.23 -0.57 2.02
N ALA A 20 11.22 -0.32 1.18
CA ALA A 20 10.00 0.39 1.62
C ALA A 20 9.00 -0.47 2.43
N PHE A 21 9.39 -1.69 2.85
CA PHE A 21 8.53 -2.56 3.65
C PHE A 21 9.32 -3.20 4.80
N ALA A 22 9.13 -2.66 5.99
CA ALA A 22 8.90 -3.53 7.14
C ALA A 22 7.66 -2.97 7.89
N ASN A 23 6.72 -3.81 8.27
CA ASN A 23 5.49 -3.40 8.97
C ASN A 23 5.78 -2.90 10.40
N VAL A 24 4.83 -2.19 11.03
CA VAL A 24 4.92 -1.87 12.47
C VAL A 24 3.80 -2.60 13.25
N PRO A 25 4.06 -3.78 13.84
CA PRO A 25 3.17 -4.37 14.83
C PRO A 25 3.24 -3.56 16.15
N LEU A 26 2.32 -3.70 17.12
CA LEU A 26 2.34 -3.01 18.43
C LEU A 26 2.36 -3.98 19.65
N ASN A 27 3.08 -3.63 20.71
CA ASN A 27 3.15 -4.34 22.00
C ASN A 27 1.87 -4.12 22.84
N PRO A 28 1.62 -4.96 23.88
CA PRO A 28 0.47 -4.82 24.79
C PRO A 28 0.44 -3.51 25.60
N ASP A 29 1.56 -2.79 25.71
CA ASP A 29 1.70 -1.52 26.44
C ASP A 29 1.50 -0.27 25.54
N GLY A 30 1.08 -0.48 24.29
CA GLY A 30 0.87 0.59 23.32
C GLY A 30 2.14 1.11 22.66
N SER A 31 3.31 0.55 22.96
CA SER A 31 4.54 0.82 22.20
C SER A 31 4.57 0.00 20.89
N PRO A 32 5.27 0.46 19.84
CA PRO A 32 5.54 -0.37 18.66
C PRO A 32 6.19 -1.71 19.02
N VAL A 33 5.70 -2.84 18.47
CA VAL A 33 6.44 -4.12 18.43
C VAL A 33 7.80 -3.84 17.80
N ALA A 34 8.83 -4.37 18.42
CA ALA A 34 10.22 -4.29 17.96
C ALA A 34 10.29 -4.51 16.44
N GLY A 35 10.61 -3.44 15.70
CA GLY A 35 10.63 -3.50 14.24
C GLY A 35 10.60 -2.15 13.53
N GLN A 36 9.71 -1.21 13.88
CA GLN A 36 9.69 0.13 13.26
C GLN A 36 9.06 1.24 14.14
N SER A 37 9.53 2.49 14.01
CA SER A 37 9.21 3.64 14.86
C SER A 37 8.14 4.59 14.27
N VAL A 38 7.54 5.45 15.10
CA VAL A 38 6.61 6.53 14.67
C VAL A 38 7.22 7.40 13.55
N ALA A 39 8.52 7.64 13.60
CA ALA A 39 9.24 8.39 12.57
C ALA A 39 9.21 7.68 11.20
N GLN A 40 9.37 6.35 11.18
CA GLN A 40 9.30 5.56 9.94
C GLN A 40 7.90 5.55 9.33
N TYR A 41 6.86 5.57 10.17
CA TYR A 41 5.48 5.73 9.71
C TYR A 41 5.21 7.11 9.07
N LEU A 42 5.64 8.18 9.74
CA LEU A 42 5.53 9.54 9.19
C LEU A 42 6.35 9.69 7.90
N GLN A 43 7.50 9.03 7.84
CA GLN A 43 8.34 8.97 6.65
C GLN A 43 7.65 8.21 5.51
N LEU A 44 7.02 7.06 5.78
CA LEU A 44 6.26 6.30 4.79
C LEU A 44 5.13 7.14 4.17
N LYS A 45 4.40 7.91 4.98
CA LYS A 45 3.37 8.84 4.47
C LYS A 45 3.95 9.90 3.54
N LYS A 46 5.16 10.38 3.85
CA LYS A 46 5.86 11.40 3.05
C LYS A 46 6.43 10.81 1.75
N GLU A 47 6.94 9.59 1.80
CA GLU A 47 7.60 8.91 0.67
C GLU A 47 6.63 8.19 -0.25
N CYS A 48 5.45 7.81 0.24
CA CYS A 48 4.43 7.09 -0.53
C CYS A 48 3.05 7.76 -0.41
N PRO A 49 2.81 8.87 -1.12
CA PRO A 49 1.48 9.49 -1.22
C PRO A 49 0.41 8.51 -1.69
N GLU A 50 0.76 7.58 -2.59
CA GLU A 50 -0.15 6.54 -3.06
C GLU A 50 -0.61 5.61 -1.93
N CYS A 51 0.26 5.28 -0.97
CA CYS A 51 -0.08 4.44 0.18
C CYS A 51 -1.17 5.11 1.04
N VAL A 52 -1.10 6.44 1.18
CA VAL A 52 -2.16 7.23 1.83
C VAL A 52 -3.46 7.17 1.04
N MET A 53 -3.40 7.24 -0.30
CA MET A 53 -4.59 7.13 -1.14
C MET A 53 -5.27 5.76 -1.02
N VAL A 54 -4.50 4.66 -1.03
CA VAL A 54 -5.04 3.30 -0.78
C VAL A 54 -5.78 3.26 0.55
N ALA A 55 -5.17 3.80 1.61
CA ALA A 55 -5.77 3.82 2.93
C ALA A 55 -7.05 4.68 2.96
N GLN A 56 -7.06 5.83 2.30
CA GLN A 56 -8.25 6.69 2.19
C GLN A 56 -9.42 6.00 1.48
N ASP A 57 -9.14 5.20 0.46
CA ASP A 57 -10.19 4.43 -0.21
C ASP A 57 -10.86 3.44 0.76
N ILE A 58 -10.06 2.75 1.58
CA ILE A 58 -10.59 1.81 2.56
C ILE A 58 -11.33 2.53 3.69
N VAL A 59 -10.85 3.70 4.14
CA VAL A 59 -11.61 4.56 5.07
C VAL A 59 -13.00 4.86 4.49
N LYS A 60 -13.07 5.23 3.20
CA LYS A 60 -14.36 5.49 2.52
C LYS A 60 -15.22 4.24 2.45
N MET A 61 -14.67 3.09 2.09
CA MET A 61 -15.43 1.82 2.03
C MET A 61 -16.00 1.44 3.40
N ARG A 62 -15.16 1.49 4.45
CA ARG A 62 -15.57 1.22 5.85
C ARG A 62 -16.66 2.18 6.29
N MET A 63 -16.54 3.46 5.97
CA MET A 63 -17.56 4.45 6.33
C MET A 63 -18.86 4.22 5.55
N GLN A 64 -18.78 4.08 4.23
CA GLN A 64 -19.93 3.99 3.33
C GLN A 64 -20.76 2.72 3.58
N TYR A 65 -20.09 1.56 3.61
CA TYR A 65 -20.73 0.25 3.65
C TYR A 65 -20.87 -0.30 5.06
N CYS A 66 -19.91 -0.05 5.95
CA CYS A 66 -19.89 -0.62 7.30
C CYS A 66 -20.33 0.33 8.41
N LYS A 67 -20.53 1.61 8.09
CA LYS A 67 -20.79 2.68 9.08
C LYS A 67 -19.71 2.77 10.18
N GLN A 68 -18.50 2.31 9.86
CA GLN A 68 -17.36 2.30 10.78
C GLN A 68 -16.51 3.55 10.56
N SER A 69 -16.36 4.38 11.60
CA SER A 69 -15.43 5.52 11.58
C SER A 69 -14.02 5.01 11.87
N THR A 70 -13.12 5.18 10.91
CA THR A 70 -11.71 4.76 10.99
C THR A 70 -10.82 5.87 10.42
N THR A 71 -9.53 5.81 10.74
CA THR A 71 -8.52 6.79 10.29
C THR A 71 -7.60 6.16 9.26
N VAL A 72 -6.94 6.99 8.45
CA VAL A 72 -5.87 6.51 7.54
C VAL A 72 -4.81 5.71 8.31
N ASP A 73 -4.49 6.14 9.53
CA ASP A 73 -3.40 5.57 10.34
C ASP A 73 -3.78 4.20 10.87
N SER A 74 -5.01 4.05 11.39
CA SER A 74 -5.53 2.75 11.80
C SER A 74 -5.66 1.79 10.61
N ILE A 75 -6.05 2.28 9.42
CA ILE A 75 -6.11 1.46 8.21
C ILE A 75 -4.72 0.94 7.84
N ILE A 76 -3.71 1.80 7.79
CA ILE A 76 -2.35 1.40 7.39
C ILE A 76 -1.75 0.37 8.36
N LEU A 77 -1.98 0.55 9.67
CA LEU A 77 -1.35 -0.27 10.69
C LEU A 77 -2.07 -1.59 10.97
N GLN A 78 -3.38 -1.64 10.80
CA GLN A 78 -4.20 -2.72 11.36
C GLN A 78 -5.20 -3.34 10.39
N ASP A 79 -5.55 -2.68 9.28
CA ASP A 79 -6.56 -3.22 8.37
C ASP A 79 -5.93 -4.17 7.35
N PRO A 80 -6.27 -5.47 7.34
CA PRO A 80 -5.70 -6.41 6.39
C PRO A 80 -6.12 -6.11 4.94
N VAL A 81 -7.25 -5.42 4.72
CA VAL A 81 -7.67 -4.98 3.37
C VAL A 81 -6.68 -3.98 2.79
N TYR A 82 -6.03 -3.17 3.63
CA TYR A 82 -4.97 -2.26 3.22
C TYR A 82 -3.75 -3.01 2.73
N SER A 83 -3.28 -4.01 3.49
CA SER A 83 -2.13 -4.82 3.08
C SER A 83 -2.42 -5.50 1.73
N TYR A 84 -3.64 -6.00 1.53
CA TYR A 84 -4.06 -6.60 0.28
C TYR A 84 -4.04 -5.61 -0.90
N LEU A 85 -4.77 -4.49 -0.81
CA LEU A 85 -4.80 -3.52 -1.92
C LEU A 85 -3.43 -2.87 -2.19
N ASN A 86 -2.66 -2.56 -1.14
CA ASN A 86 -1.33 -1.98 -1.30
C ASN A 86 -0.34 -2.96 -1.94
N SER A 87 -0.50 -4.27 -1.72
CA SER A 87 0.28 -5.30 -2.42
C SER A 87 -0.01 -5.29 -3.93
N ILE A 88 -1.27 -5.14 -4.34
CA ILE A 88 -1.65 -5.04 -5.76
C ILE A 88 -1.07 -3.76 -6.36
N ARG A 89 -1.18 -2.63 -5.66
CA ARG A 89 -0.55 -1.36 -6.07
C ARG A 89 0.97 -1.52 -6.27
N LEU A 90 1.64 -2.25 -5.39
CA LEU A 90 3.07 -2.53 -5.50
C LEU A 90 3.38 -3.38 -6.74
N LEU A 91 2.60 -4.42 -7.02
CA LEU A 91 2.79 -5.29 -8.19
C LEU A 91 2.71 -4.51 -9.51
N VAL A 92 1.92 -3.44 -9.55
CA VAL A 92 1.76 -2.59 -10.74
C VAL A 92 2.49 -1.24 -10.61
N SER A 93 3.39 -1.08 -9.63
CA SER A 93 4.12 0.16 -9.37
C SER A 93 4.89 0.68 -10.60
N ASN A 94 5.61 -0.19 -11.29
CA ASN A 94 6.34 0.13 -12.53
C ASN A 94 5.42 0.43 -13.73
N LYS A 95 4.10 0.28 -13.56
CA LYS A 95 3.07 0.53 -14.58
C LYS A 95 2.06 1.59 -14.13
N GLY A 96 2.48 2.50 -13.24
CA GLY A 96 1.65 3.60 -12.75
C GLY A 96 0.97 3.35 -11.40
N GLY A 97 1.28 2.25 -10.72
CA GLY A 97 0.89 2.05 -9.32
C GLY A 97 -0.61 2.25 -9.06
N TYR A 98 -0.93 3.28 -8.29
CA TYR A 98 -2.32 3.61 -7.94
C TYR A 98 -3.18 3.98 -9.15
N THR A 99 -2.61 4.58 -10.21
CA THR A 99 -3.38 4.99 -11.40
C THR A 99 -3.50 3.88 -12.44
N ASN A 100 -2.93 2.71 -12.19
CA ASN A 100 -2.99 1.58 -13.13
C ASN A 100 -4.42 1.00 -13.23
N LEU A 101 -4.82 0.57 -14.43
CA LEU A 101 -6.14 -0.03 -14.66
C LEU A 101 -6.35 -1.33 -13.87
N VAL A 102 -5.32 -2.16 -13.70
CA VAL A 102 -5.40 -3.40 -12.90
C VAL A 102 -5.65 -3.06 -11.44
N TYR A 103 -4.96 -2.07 -10.88
CA TYR A 103 -5.22 -1.61 -9.52
C TYR A 103 -6.64 -1.04 -9.39
N THR A 104 -7.08 -0.24 -10.37
CA THR A 104 -8.43 0.33 -10.39
C THR A 104 -9.50 -0.75 -10.38
N SER A 105 -9.36 -1.78 -11.23
CA SER A 105 -10.29 -2.92 -11.27
C SER A 105 -10.25 -3.73 -9.97
N ALA A 106 -9.06 -3.99 -9.42
CA ALA A 106 -8.93 -4.69 -8.15
C ALA A 106 -9.60 -3.92 -7.00
N ARG A 107 -9.42 -2.60 -6.94
CA ARG A 107 -10.08 -1.73 -5.96
C ARG A 107 -11.60 -1.81 -6.06
N GLN A 108 -12.15 -1.78 -7.28
CA GLN A 108 -13.60 -1.91 -7.50
C GLN A 108 -14.13 -3.28 -7.08
N ILE A 109 -13.38 -4.36 -7.35
CA ILE A 109 -13.76 -5.71 -6.90
C ILE A 109 -13.74 -5.80 -5.38
N VAL A 110 -12.71 -5.24 -4.73
CA VAL A 110 -12.65 -5.16 -3.27
C VAL A 110 -13.86 -4.38 -2.74
N GLU A 111 -14.15 -3.20 -3.29
CA GLU A 111 -15.31 -2.40 -2.90
C GLU A 111 -16.65 -3.16 -3.04
N ALA A 112 -16.81 -3.98 -4.08
CA ALA A 112 -18.03 -4.74 -4.32
C ALA A 112 -18.20 -5.96 -3.39
N ASN A 113 -17.15 -6.41 -2.71
CA ASN A 113 -17.15 -7.64 -1.91
C ASN A 113 -17.01 -7.37 -0.40
N VAL A 114 -17.36 -6.16 0.04
CA VAL A 114 -17.26 -5.74 1.44
C VAL A 114 -17.92 -6.75 2.40
N ASN A 115 -17.15 -7.23 3.37
CA ASN A 115 -17.66 -7.86 4.58
C ASN A 115 -17.20 -7.07 5.80
N CYS A 116 -18.16 -6.42 6.46
CA CYS A 116 -17.91 -5.54 7.59
C CYS A 116 -17.56 -6.27 8.90
N ASN A 117 -17.91 -7.55 8.99
CA ASN A 117 -17.73 -8.37 10.19
C ASN A 117 -16.42 -9.18 10.13
N ASP A 118 -15.94 -9.47 8.92
CA ASP A 118 -14.75 -10.27 8.70
C ASP A 118 -13.94 -9.74 7.50
N SER A 119 -12.84 -9.05 7.81
CA SER A 119 -11.95 -8.48 6.81
C SER A 119 -11.18 -9.55 6.03
N ASN A 120 -10.96 -10.74 6.59
CA ASN A 120 -10.29 -11.83 5.88
C ASN A 120 -11.25 -12.46 4.87
N ASP A 121 -12.51 -12.67 5.23
CA ASP A 121 -13.55 -13.11 4.29
C ASP A 121 -13.76 -12.07 3.17
N TRP A 122 -13.75 -10.77 3.49
CA TRP A 122 -13.76 -9.70 2.48
C TRP A 122 -12.61 -9.87 1.46
N ILE A 123 -11.38 -10.07 1.94
CA ILE A 123 -10.22 -10.30 1.07
C ILE A 123 -10.38 -11.56 0.23
N GLN A 124 -10.79 -12.68 0.83
CA GLN A 124 -10.93 -13.96 0.13
C GLN A 124 -11.97 -13.90 -1.00
N ARG A 125 -13.13 -13.25 -0.77
CA ARG A 125 -14.13 -13.02 -1.82
C ARG A 125 -13.56 -12.19 -2.97
N SER A 126 -12.81 -11.15 -2.63
CA SER A 126 -12.19 -10.25 -3.60
C SER A 126 -11.13 -10.99 -4.43
N GLN A 127 -10.26 -11.77 -3.77
CA GLN A 127 -9.24 -12.59 -4.41
C GLN A 127 -9.85 -13.57 -5.39
N LYS A 128 -10.90 -14.31 -4.99
CA LYS A 128 -11.59 -15.25 -5.87
C LYS A 128 -12.11 -14.59 -7.15
N VAL A 129 -12.67 -13.38 -7.05
CA VAL A 129 -13.18 -12.65 -8.22
C VAL A 129 -12.03 -12.13 -9.09
N ILE A 130 -10.97 -11.60 -8.48
CA ILE A 130 -9.77 -11.12 -9.20
C ILE A 130 -9.09 -12.27 -9.94
N GLU A 131 -8.86 -13.40 -9.28
CA GLU A 131 -8.28 -14.60 -9.90
C GLU A 131 -9.11 -15.06 -11.08
N ASN A 132 -10.44 -15.14 -10.94
CA ASN A 132 -11.29 -15.47 -12.07
C ASN A 132 -11.17 -14.44 -13.19
N THR A 133 -11.22 -13.14 -12.87
CA THR A 133 -11.19 -12.05 -13.87
C THR A 133 -9.89 -12.01 -14.67
N PHE A 134 -8.75 -12.30 -14.03
CA PHE A 134 -7.44 -12.21 -14.68
C PHE A 134 -6.87 -13.55 -15.14
N ASN A 135 -7.37 -14.69 -14.65
CA ASN A 135 -6.93 -16.02 -15.08
C ASN A 135 -7.84 -16.67 -16.15
N THR A 136 -9.08 -16.23 -16.36
CA THR A 136 -9.92 -16.73 -17.48
C THR A 136 -9.57 -16.10 -18.84
N GLY A 137 -8.35 -15.55 -18.98
CA GLY A 137 -7.83 -14.99 -20.24
C GLY A 137 -7.04 -15.98 -21.10
N ASN A 138 -7.13 -17.29 -20.84
CA ASN A 138 -6.57 -18.35 -21.67
C ASN A 138 -7.66 -19.05 -22.49
#